data_AF-A0A952QQT9-F1
#
_entry.id   AF-A0A952QQT9-F1
#
_cell.length_a   1.000
_cell.length_b   1.000
_cell.length_c   1.000
_cell.angle_alpha   90.00
_cell.angle_beta   90.00
_cell.angle_gamma   90.00
#
_symmetry.space_group_name_H-M   'P 1'
#
loop_
_entity.id
_entity.type
_entity.pdbx_description
1 polymer ?
#
loop_
_entity_poly.entity_id
_entity_poly.type
_entity_poly.pdbx_seq_one_letter_code
_entity_poly.pdbx_strand_id
1 'polypeptide(L)'
;MEGRRFEAQVFAKSDRIRLEYKYAIKTELGYSSIEILRLDKRESWFLLAQRRQILSLPIKPEEILPIQPTLPGEQRRTLIGDATTIGRASRLYEVRVDYNGRNERFYEWVDVETGIVLKLVSQDRDWSIEYLRFRLSPQPDYYFEEPTGYQRWVPKPNAQERG
;
A
#
# COMPACT_ATOMS: atom_id res chain seq x y z
N MET A 1 -10.62 -5.36 -21.36
CA MET A 1 -9.29 -5.66 -20.80
C MET A 1 -9.49 -6.08 -19.36
N GLU A 2 -9.03 -7.26 -18.96
CA GLU A 2 -9.05 -7.65 -17.54
C GLU A 2 -8.08 -6.73 -16.78
N GLY A 3 -8.61 -5.87 -15.92
CA GLY A 3 -7.81 -5.09 -14.98
C GLY A 3 -7.09 -6.04 -14.03
N ARG A 4 -5.84 -5.71 -13.65
CA ARG A 4 -5.13 -6.49 -12.63
C ARG A 4 -5.82 -6.28 -11.28
N ARG A 5 -6.26 -7.39 -10.66
CA ARG A 5 -6.85 -7.40 -9.33
C ARG A 5 -5.90 -8.10 -8.36
N PHE A 6 -5.59 -7.44 -7.25
CA PHE A 6 -4.84 -8.01 -6.14
C PHE A 6 -5.76 -8.10 -4.92
N GLU A 7 -5.67 -9.22 -4.21
CA GLU A 7 -6.36 -9.43 -2.94
C GLU A 7 -5.30 -9.68 -1.88
N ALA A 8 -5.35 -8.93 -0.78
CA ALA A 8 -4.42 -9.09 0.33
C ALA A 8 -5.13 -8.88 1.67
N GLN A 9 -4.64 -9.56 2.70
CA GLN A 9 -4.88 -9.17 4.08
C GLN A 9 -3.90 -8.06 4.45
N VAL A 10 -4.43 -6.95 4.99
CA VAL A 10 -3.64 -5.78 5.35
C VAL A 10 -3.58 -5.66 6.87
N PHE A 11 -2.36 -5.56 7.40
CA PHE A 11 -2.08 -5.21 8.79
C PHE A 11 -1.34 -3.88 8.80
N ALA A 12 -1.76 -2.94 9.65
CA ALA A 12 -1.16 -1.62 9.68
C ALA A 12 -0.90 -1.15 11.11
N LYS A 13 0.25 -0.53 11.31
CA LYS A 13 0.67 0.06 12.59
C LYS A 13 1.53 1.28 12.31
N SER A 14 0.96 2.47 12.51
CA SER A 14 1.65 3.75 12.31
C SER A 14 2.27 3.86 10.90
N ASP A 15 3.60 3.82 10.83
CA ASP A 15 4.44 3.97 9.65
C ASP A 15 4.79 2.63 8.97
N ARG A 16 4.06 1.55 9.32
CA ARG A 16 4.31 0.20 8.84
C ARG A 16 3.03 -0.44 8.35
N ILE A 17 3.10 -1.04 7.16
CA ILE A 17 1.98 -1.73 6.54
C ILE A 17 2.49 -3.08 6.05
N ARG A 18 1.77 -4.15 6.36
CA ARG A 18 2.04 -5.51 5.88
C ARG A 18 0.88 -5.95 5.01
N LEU A 19 1.20 -6.38 3.80
CA LEU A 19 0.27 -6.96 2.85
C LEU A 19 0.59 -8.45 2.71
N GLU A 20 -0.37 -9.30 3.04
CA GLU A 20 -0.30 -10.74 2.77
C GLU A 20 -1.21 -11.06 1.60
N TYR A 21 -0.61 -11.24 0.42
CA TYR A 21 -1.33 -11.47 -0.82
C TYR A 21 -1.94 -12.88 -0.86
N LYS A 22 -3.19 -12.97 -1.33
CA LYS A 22 -3.86 -14.24 -1.63
C LYS A 22 -3.13 -15.03 -2.72
N TYR A 23 -2.59 -14.31 -3.70
CA TYR A 23 -1.76 -14.87 -4.78
C TYR A 23 -0.43 -14.13 -4.81
N ALA A 24 0.68 -14.86 -4.83
CA ALA A 24 2.00 -14.26 -4.79
C ALA A 24 2.24 -13.31 -5.97
N ILE A 25 2.82 -12.16 -5.68
CA ILE A 25 3.20 -11.15 -6.67
C ILE A 25 4.58 -11.46 -7.24
N LYS A 26 4.76 -11.16 -8.53
CA LYS A 26 6.02 -11.36 -9.22
C LYS A 26 6.96 -10.18 -8.95
N THR A 27 8.19 -10.50 -8.55
CA THR A 27 9.32 -9.58 -8.38
C THR A 27 10.43 -9.94 -9.37
N GLU A 28 11.50 -9.14 -9.42
CA GLU A 28 12.68 -9.46 -10.24
C GLU A 28 13.44 -10.71 -9.76
N LEU A 29 13.27 -11.12 -8.50
CA LEU A 29 13.97 -12.25 -7.88
C LEU A 29 13.10 -13.49 -7.66
N GLY A 30 11.84 -13.48 -8.11
CA GLY A 30 10.88 -14.57 -7.92
C GLY A 30 9.53 -14.07 -7.45
N TYR A 31 8.81 -14.89 -6.69
CA TYR A 31 7.47 -14.55 -6.20
C TYR A 31 7.49 -14.26 -4.70
N SER A 32 6.71 -13.26 -4.29
CA SER A 32 6.51 -12.91 -2.89
C SER A 32 5.02 -12.93 -2.55
N SER A 33 4.65 -13.59 -1.45
CA SER A 33 3.29 -13.54 -0.91
C SER A 33 3.13 -12.47 0.17
N ILE A 34 4.22 -11.82 0.60
CA ILE A 34 4.23 -10.86 1.69
C ILE A 34 5.06 -9.65 1.30
N GLU A 35 4.45 -8.48 1.38
CA GLU A 35 5.12 -7.19 1.27
C GLU A 35 4.99 -6.43 2.59
N ILE A 36 6.06 -5.77 3.01
CA ILE A 36 6.06 -4.87 4.17
C ILE A 36 6.50 -3.49 3.70
N LEU A 37 5.58 -2.53 3.70
CA LEU A 37 5.89 -1.11 3.50
C LEU A 37 6.41 -0.55 4.82
N ARG A 38 7.65 -0.05 4.79
CA ARG A 38 8.34 0.64 5.88
C ARG A 38 8.45 2.11 5.54
N LEU A 39 7.42 2.88 5.88
CA LEU A 39 7.36 4.32 5.58
C LEU A 39 8.46 5.08 6.34
N ASP A 40 8.83 4.61 7.53
CA ASP A 40 9.97 5.08 8.33
C ASP A 40 11.31 4.97 7.58
N LYS A 41 11.43 3.97 6.71
CA LYS A 41 12.65 3.69 5.92
C LYS A 41 12.52 4.07 4.45
N ARG A 42 11.32 4.44 3.99
CA ARG A 42 10.98 4.67 2.57
C ARG A 42 11.27 3.44 1.71
N GLU A 43 11.07 2.24 2.25
CA GLU A 43 11.35 0.96 1.59
C GLU A 43 10.14 0.03 1.61
N SER A 44 9.89 -0.65 0.50
CA SER A 44 9.03 -1.83 0.43
C SER A 44 9.89 -3.08 0.50
N TRP A 45 9.53 -4.01 1.38
CA TRP A 45 10.23 -5.27 1.60
C TRP A 45 9.39 -6.43 1.09
N PHE A 46 9.82 -7.05 -0.01
CA PHE A 46 9.24 -8.28 -0.52
C PHE A 46 9.93 -9.49 0.10
N LEU A 47 9.17 -10.31 0.84
CA LEU A 47 9.71 -11.51 1.47
C LEU A 47 9.69 -12.68 0.48
N LEU A 48 10.88 -13.15 0.10
CA LEU A 48 11.08 -14.27 -0.83
C LEU A 48 11.30 -15.55 -0.03
N ALA A 49 10.21 -16.15 0.44
CA ALA A 49 10.25 -17.24 1.42
C ALA A 49 11.09 -18.45 1.00
N GLN A 50 11.00 -18.87 -0.27
CA GLN A 50 11.77 -20.00 -0.80
C GLN A 50 13.28 -19.79 -0.74
N ARG A 51 13.74 -18.54 -0.72
CA ARG A 51 15.16 -18.16 -0.69
C ARG A 51 15.62 -17.69 0.69
N ARG A 52 14.68 -17.47 1.62
CA ARG A 52 14.91 -16.73 2.88
C ARG A 52 15.62 -15.40 2.61
N GLN A 53 15.10 -14.66 1.61
CA GLN A 53 15.65 -13.37 1.22
C GLN A 53 14.61 -12.26 1.30
N ILE A 54 15.07 -11.04 1.55
CA ILE A 54 14.26 -9.81 1.46
C ILE A 54 14.75 -9.01 0.28
N LEU A 55 13.87 -8.75 -0.69
CA LEU A 55 14.11 -7.75 -1.71
C LEU A 55 13.59 -6.41 -1.18
N SER A 56 14.48 -5.44 -0.99
CA SER A 56 14.13 -4.09 -0.56
C SER A 56 14.13 -3.14 -1.76
N LEU A 57 13.01 -2.50 -2.05
CA LEU A 57 12.86 -1.51 -3.12
C LEU A 57 12.43 -0.16 -2.52
N PRO A 58 12.84 0.98 -3.08
CA PRO A 58 12.29 2.28 -2.68
C PRO A 58 10.76 2.31 -2.86
N ILE A 59 10.03 2.83 -1.87
CA ILE A 59 8.57 3.03 -1.98
C ILE A 59 8.29 4.13 -2.99
N LYS A 60 7.36 3.86 -3.92
CA LYS A 60 6.76 4.93 -4.70
C LYS A 60 5.51 5.48 -4.00
N PRO A 61 5.28 6.80 -3.98
CA PRO A 61 4.11 7.41 -3.35
C PRO A 61 2.78 6.77 -3.77
N GLU A 62 2.64 6.40 -5.04
CA GLU A 62 1.47 5.75 -5.61
C GLU A 62 1.23 4.30 -5.13
N GLU A 63 2.24 3.67 -4.50
CA GLU A 63 2.16 2.31 -3.95
C GLU A 63 1.70 2.32 -2.48
N ILE A 64 1.66 3.48 -1.83
CA ILE A 64 1.24 3.61 -0.43
C ILE A 64 -0.27 3.42 -0.35
N LEU A 65 -0.71 2.37 0.33
CA LEU A 65 -2.13 2.14 0.57
C LEU A 65 -2.74 3.31 1.37
N PRO A 66 -3.89 3.85 0.93
CA PRO A 66 -4.59 4.89 1.68
C PRO A 66 -5.19 4.24 2.94
N ILE A 67 -4.60 4.53 4.09
CA ILE A 67 -5.10 4.13 5.41
C ILE A 67 -5.60 5.36 6.17
N GLN A 68 -4.87 6.47 6.05
CA GLN A 68 -5.24 7.76 6.62
C GLN A 68 -5.77 8.69 5.51
N PRO A 69 -6.63 9.66 5.84
CA PRO A 69 -7.29 10.53 4.86
C PRO A 69 -6.38 11.71 4.52
N THR A 70 -5.21 11.40 3.98
CA THR A 70 -4.30 12.36 3.37
C THR A 70 -3.53 11.63 2.29
N LEU A 71 -3.76 12.04 1.04
CA LEU A 71 -3.05 11.46 -0.08
C LEU A 71 -1.73 12.21 -0.31
N PRO A 72 -0.63 11.51 -0.66
CA PRO A 72 0.57 12.18 -1.15
C PRO A 72 0.24 13.14 -2.29
N GLY A 73 0.75 14.37 -2.21
CA GLY A 73 0.48 15.41 -3.21
C GLY A 73 -0.91 16.04 -3.13
N GLU A 74 -1.71 15.79 -2.08
CA GLU A 74 -3.03 16.39 -1.90
C GLU A 74 -2.98 17.93 -1.96
N GLN A 75 -3.70 18.50 -2.92
CA GLN A 75 -3.86 19.93 -3.13
C GLN A 75 -5.18 20.45 -2.57
N ARG A 76 -6.24 19.64 -2.69
CA ARG A 76 -7.59 20.01 -2.28
C ARG A 76 -8.43 18.79 -1.94
N ARG A 77 -9.23 18.95 -0.89
CA ARG A 77 -10.28 18.00 -0.47
C ARG A 77 -11.61 18.72 -0.32
N THR A 78 -12.64 18.13 -0.91
CA THR A 78 -14.01 18.67 -0.86
C THR A 78 -14.95 17.58 -0.35
N LEU A 79 -15.66 17.84 0.74
CA LEU A 79 -16.72 16.95 1.21
C LEU A 79 -17.86 16.96 0.19
N ILE A 80 -18.22 15.77 -0.30
CA ILE A 80 -19.39 15.58 -1.16
C ILE A 80 -20.63 15.33 -0.31
N GLY A 81 -20.51 14.50 0.74
CA GLY A 81 -21.60 14.21 1.66
C GLY A 81 -21.40 12.93 2.46
N ASP A 82 -22.46 12.53 3.14
CA ASP A 82 -22.51 11.28 3.90
C ASP A 82 -22.73 10.07 2.97
N ALA A 83 -22.18 8.93 3.37
CA ALA A 83 -22.24 7.67 2.63
C ALA A 83 -22.20 6.48 3.60
N THR A 84 -22.45 5.28 3.07
CA THR A 84 -22.24 4.01 3.81
C THR A 84 -21.30 3.13 3.00
N THR A 85 -20.23 2.64 3.63
CA THR A 85 -19.22 1.77 3.02
C THR A 85 -18.96 0.60 3.95
N ILE A 86 -18.96 -0.64 3.43
CA ILE A 86 -18.82 -1.88 4.21
C ILE A 86 -19.71 -1.96 5.48
N GLY A 87 -20.93 -1.41 5.40
CA GLY A 87 -21.88 -1.37 6.52
C GLY A 87 -21.52 -0.35 7.62
N ARG A 88 -20.56 0.54 7.37
CA ARG A 88 -20.13 1.59 8.29
C ARG A 88 -20.49 2.98 7.75
N ALA A 89 -20.82 3.90 8.65
CA ALA A 89 -21.02 5.30 8.29
C ALA A 89 -19.70 5.91 7.80
N SER A 90 -19.74 6.57 6.65
CA SER A 90 -18.57 7.16 5.99
C SER A 90 -18.90 8.52 5.41
N ARG A 91 -17.88 9.35 5.17
CA ARG A 91 -17.97 10.58 4.39
C ARG A 91 -17.29 10.38 3.05
N LEU A 92 -17.95 10.81 1.99
CA LEU A 92 -17.40 10.81 0.64
C LEU A 92 -16.72 12.15 0.35
N TYR A 93 -15.47 12.10 -0.10
CA TYR A 93 -14.70 13.26 -0.51
C TYR A 93 -14.30 13.17 -1.99
N GLU A 94 -14.29 14.32 -2.67
CA GLU A 94 -13.45 14.53 -3.87
C GLU A 94 -12.08 15.01 -3.39
N VAL A 95 -11.01 14.33 -3.81
CA VAL A 95 -9.63 14.70 -3.49
C VAL A 95 -8.87 14.96 -4.79
N ARG A 96 -8.19 16.09 -4.89
CA ARG A 96 -7.28 16.44 -5.99
C ARG A 96 -5.85 16.37 -5.50
N VAL A 97 -5.01 15.71 -6.28
CA VAL A 97 -3.60 15.53 -5.93
C VAL A 97 -2.70 15.85 -7.13
N ASP A 98 -1.49 16.32 -6.85
CA ASP A 98 -0.40 16.36 -7.81
C ASP A 98 0.48 15.13 -7.64
N TYR A 99 0.41 14.22 -8.61
CA TYR A 99 1.36 13.12 -8.72
C TYR A 99 2.29 13.38 -9.90
N ASN A 100 3.54 13.78 -9.60
CA ASN A 100 4.58 13.98 -10.60
C ASN A 100 4.17 14.95 -11.73
N GLY A 101 3.49 16.04 -11.39
CA GLY A 101 2.99 17.05 -12.33
C GLY A 101 1.68 16.68 -13.02
N ARG A 102 1.05 15.56 -12.65
CA ARG A 102 -0.29 15.17 -13.11
C ARG A 102 -1.30 15.53 -12.03
N ASN A 103 -2.30 16.31 -12.42
CA ASN A 103 -3.45 16.61 -11.57
C ASN A 103 -4.43 15.43 -11.63
N GLU A 104 -4.34 14.56 -10.65
CA GLU A 104 -5.22 13.41 -10.49
C GLU A 104 -6.40 13.76 -9.58
N ARG A 105 -7.52 13.07 -9.79
CA ARG A 105 -8.73 13.21 -8.96
C ARG A 105 -9.22 11.86 -8.48
N PHE A 106 -9.54 11.81 -7.19
CA PHE A 106 -10.02 10.63 -6.50
C PHE A 106 -11.32 10.87 -5.76
N TYR A 107 -12.08 9.79 -5.61
CA TYR A 107 -13.18 9.71 -4.67
C TYR A 107 -12.76 8.82 -3.50
N GLU A 108 -12.86 9.36 -2.29
CA GLU A 108 -12.41 8.71 -1.06
C GLU A 108 -13.56 8.58 -0.07
N TRP A 109 -13.78 7.36 0.44
CA TRP A 109 -14.75 7.09 1.49
C TRP A 109 -14.02 6.92 2.81
N VAL A 110 -14.23 7.86 3.73
CA VAL A 110 -13.56 7.90 5.03
C VAL A 110 -14.54 7.52 6.12
N ASP A 111 -14.19 6.53 6.94
CA ASP A 111 -14.97 6.09 8.09
C ASP A 111 -15.17 7.24 9.10
N VAL A 112 -16.42 7.50 9.51
CA VAL A 112 -16.74 8.64 10.40
C VAL A 112 -16.15 8.46 11.80
N GLU A 113 -16.11 7.22 12.29
CA GLU A 113 -15.69 6.90 13.65
C GLU A 113 -14.16 6.92 13.80
N THR A 114 -13.46 6.32 12.83
CA THR A 114 -12.01 6.07 12.93
C THR A 114 -11.17 7.00 12.07
N GLY A 115 -11.77 7.70 11.11
CA GLY A 115 -11.06 8.52 10.13
C GLY A 115 -10.29 7.72 9.08
N ILE A 116 -10.44 6.39 9.02
CA ILE A 116 -9.70 5.53 8.09
C ILE A 116 -10.36 5.54 6.71
N VAL A 117 -9.54 5.51 5.66
CA VAL A 117 -10.01 5.34 4.28
C VAL A 117 -10.49 3.89 4.09
N LEU A 118 -11.77 3.72 3.74
CA LEU A 118 -12.38 2.42 3.47
C LEU A 118 -12.36 2.07 1.97
N LYS A 119 -12.38 3.11 1.12
CA LYS A 119 -12.40 2.96 -0.34
C LYS A 119 -11.77 4.18 -1.00
N LEU A 120 -11.02 3.94 -2.07
CA LEU A 120 -10.46 4.96 -2.95
C LEU A 120 -10.71 4.54 -4.39
N VAL A 121 -11.21 5.46 -5.22
CA VAL A 121 -11.50 5.20 -6.64
C VAL A 121 -10.98 6.37 -7.47
N SER A 122 -10.31 6.08 -8.59
CA SER A 122 -9.93 7.10 -9.56
C SER A 122 -11.16 7.75 -10.21
N GLN A 123 -11.04 8.99 -10.66
CA GLN A 123 -12.14 9.68 -11.35
C GLN A 123 -12.69 8.86 -12.52
N ASP A 124 -11.80 8.27 -13.32
CA ASP A 124 -12.16 7.51 -14.53
C ASP A 124 -12.57 6.06 -14.22
N ARG A 125 -12.49 5.66 -12.94
CA ARG A 125 -12.84 4.32 -12.42
C ARG A 125 -12.04 3.19 -13.08
N ASP A 126 -10.88 3.50 -13.63
CA ASP A 126 -9.95 2.54 -14.20
C ASP A 126 -9.19 1.74 -13.12
N TRP A 127 -9.12 2.27 -11.88
CA TRP A 127 -8.63 1.55 -10.72
C TRP A 127 -9.32 1.95 -9.41
N SER A 128 -9.25 1.05 -8.43
CA SER A 128 -9.75 1.30 -7.08
C SER A 128 -9.04 0.44 -6.03
N ILE A 129 -9.08 0.91 -4.79
CA ILE A 129 -8.73 0.15 -3.59
C ILE A 129 -9.98 0.11 -2.71
N GLU A 130 -10.34 -1.07 -2.21
CA GLU A 130 -11.51 -1.25 -1.34
C GLU A 130 -11.20 -2.25 -0.21
N TYR A 131 -11.33 -1.81 1.03
CA TYR A 131 -11.19 -2.69 2.19
C TYR A 131 -12.51 -3.39 2.46
N LEU A 132 -12.59 -4.67 2.09
CA LEU A 132 -13.83 -5.45 2.22
C LEU A 132 -14.22 -5.78 3.67
N ARG A 133 -13.24 -5.78 4.58
CA ARG A 133 -13.42 -6.01 6.02
C ARG A 133 -12.42 -5.17 6.78
N PHE A 134 -12.88 -4.57 7.88
CA PHE A 134 -12.07 -3.67 8.69
C PHE A 134 -12.25 -3.98 10.18
N ARG A 135 -11.14 -3.99 10.93
CA ARG A 135 -11.11 -4.15 12.38
C ARG A 135 -9.92 -3.40 12.97
N LEU A 136 -10.16 -2.62 14.03
CA LEU A 136 -9.11 -2.10 14.88
C LEU A 136 -8.63 -3.19 15.85
N SER A 137 -7.33 -3.45 15.86
CA SER A 137 -6.71 -4.36 16.81
C SER A 137 -5.22 -4.05 16.97
N PRO A 138 -4.62 -4.31 18.15
CA PRO A 138 -3.19 -4.21 18.32
C PRO A 138 -2.46 -5.11 17.32
N GLN A 139 -1.41 -4.58 16.69
CA GLN A 139 -0.57 -5.33 15.78
C GLN A 139 0.78 -5.65 16.44
N PRO A 140 1.22 -6.93 16.44
CA PRO A 140 2.53 -7.30 16.96
C PRO A 140 3.66 -6.70 16.13
N ASP A 141 4.73 -6.23 16.78
CA ASP A 141 5.85 -5.58 16.07
C ASP A 141 6.55 -6.54 15.09
N TYR A 142 6.65 -7.81 15.44
CA TYR A 142 7.33 -8.82 14.62
C TYR A 142 6.66 -9.06 13.25
N TYR A 143 5.42 -8.61 13.03
CA TYR A 143 4.79 -8.64 11.70
C TYR A 143 5.48 -7.71 10.69
N PHE A 144 6.17 -6.67 11.18
CA PHE A 144 6.74 -5.60 10.38
C PHE A 144 8.27 -5.56 10.40
N GLU A 145 8.90 -6.54 11.05
CA GLU A 145 10.35 -6.67 11.12
C GLU A 145 10.87 -7.76 10.18
N GLU A 146 12.18 -7.74 9.95
CA GLU A 146 12.90 -8.76 9.18
C GLU A 146 12.70 -10.14 9.85
N PRO A 147 12.15 -11.14 9.13
CA PRO A 147 11.95 -12.46 9.72
C PRO A 147 13.28 -13.14 10.05
N THR A 148 13.31 -13.88 11.15
CA THR A 148 14.51 -14.61 11.59
C THR A 148 15.06 -15.53 10.48
N GLY A 149 16.36 -15.43 10.22
CA GLY A 149 17.05 -16.25 9.23
C GLY A 149 16.87 -15.79 7.78
N TYR A 150 16.20 -14.66 7.55
CA TYR A 150 16.21 -14.02 6.25
C TYR A 150 17.46 -13.15 6.10
N GLN A 151 17.85 -12.90 4.86
CA GLN A 151 18.93 -11.97 4.51
C GLN A 151 18.43 -10.98 3.47
N ARG A 152 18.86 -9.72 3.57
CA ARG A 152 18.62 -8.75 2.50
C ARG A 152 19.37 -9.15 1.24
N TRP A 153 18.66 -9.10 0.12
CA TRP A 153 19.30 -9.20 -1.18
C TRP A 153 20.10 -7.92 -1.45
N VAL A 154 21.33 -8.10 -1.89
CA VAL A 154 22.21 -7.03 -2.33
C VAL A 154 22.61 -7.36 -3.78
N PRO A 155 22.49 -6.41 -4.72
CA PRO A 155 23.00 -6.60 -6.07
C PRO A 155 24.50 -6.92 -6.01
N LYS A 156 24.96 -7.91 -6.78
CA LYS A 156 26.41 -8.11 -6.92
C LYS A 156 26.98 -6.86 -7.62
N PRO A 157 28.06 -6.25 -7.10
CA PRO A 157 28.70 -5.15 -7.81
C PRO A 157 29.16 -5.64 -9.19
N ASN A 158 28.85 -4.87 -10.23
CA ASN A 158 29.28 -5.18 -11.59
C ASN A 158 30.82 -5.21 -11.64
N ALA A 159 31.40 -6.37 -11.94
CA ALA A 159 32.81 -6.49 -12.26
C ALA A 159 33.04 -6.05 -13.72
N GLN A 160 32.85 -4.76 -14.03
CA GLN A 160 33.19 -4.21 -15.35
C GLN A 160 33.25 -2.68 -15.29
N GLU A 161 34.43 -2.17 -14.94
CA GLU A 161 34.98 -0.87 -15.37
C GLU A 161 36.48 -0.86 -15.02
N ARG A 162 37.22 -1.78 -15.65
CA ARG A 162 38.68 -1.68 -15.83
C ARG A 162 39.00 -2.27 -17.20
N GLY A 163 39.00 -1.39 -18.20
CA GLY A 163 39.44 -1.64 -19.56
C GLY A 163 39.93 -0.33 -20.13
#